data_AF-A0A7S0FFT3-F1
#
_entry.id   AF-A0A7S0FFT3-F1
#
_cell.length_a   1.000
_cell.length_b   1.000
_cell.length_c   1.000
_cell.angle_alpha   90.00
_cell.angle_beta   90.00
_cell.angle_gamma   90.00
#
_symmetry.space_group_name_H-M   'P 1'
#
loop_
_entity.id
_entity.type
_entity.pdbx_description
1 polymer ?
#
loop_
_entity_poly.entity_id
_entity_poly.type
_entity_poly.pdbx_seq_one_letter_code
_entity_poly.pdbx_strand_id
1 'polypeptide(L)'
;ADGRVGTSPPQGSGTLRFVCISDTHGRHRELTSRLPQGDVLLHAGDFTMQGEIAVVKDFGEWLSSLPFRKKIVIAGNHDLCFDRERHSDSGRSVLAEAGGETVEYLEDAGTSVAG
;
A
#
# COMPACT_ATOMS: atom_id res chain seq x y z
N ALA A 1 16.18 6.52 12.28
CA ALA A 1 16.31 6.00 10.90
C ALA A 1 17.50 6.66 10.23
N ASP A 2 18.26 5.94 9.42
CA ASP A 2 19.64 6.23 9.01
C ASP A 2 19.81 7.11 7.75
N GLY A 3 18.72 7.68 7.22
CA GLY A 3 18.77 8.69 6.14
C GLY A 3 19.11 8.16 4.74
N ARG A 4 19.12 6.85 4.53
CA ARG A 4 19.44 6.26 3.21
C ARG A 4 18.29 6.45 2.21
N VAL A 5 18.66 6.78 0.96
CA VAL A 5 17.76 6.83 -0.20
C VAL A 5 17.55 5.40 -0.72
N GLY A 6 16.33 5.08 -1.15
CA GLY A 6 16.02 3.78 -1.75
C GLY A 6 16.78 3.56 -3.05
N THR A 7 17.56 2.50 -3.15
CA THR A 7 18.23 2.10 -4.40
C THR A 7 17.92 0.65 -4.71
N SER A 8 17.87 0.33 -6.00
CA SER A 8 17.67 -1.04 -6.48
C SER A 8 18.86 -1.46 -7.35
N PRO A 9 19.30 -2.72 -7.31
CA PRO A 9 20.26 -3.24 -8.28
C PRO A 9 19.64 -3.24 -9.70
N PRO A 10 20.45 -3.43 -10.76
CA PRO A 10 19.92 -3.61 -12.12
C PRO A 10 18.84 -4.69 -12.16
N GLN A 11 17.78 -4.45 -12.92
CA GLN A 11 16.69 -5.42 -13.09
C GLN A 11 17.00 -6.33 -14.27
N GLY A 12 16.86 -7.65 -14.07
CA GLY A 12 17.06 -8.63 -15.14
C GLY A 12 15.98 -8.49 -16.22
N SER A 13 16.35 -8.73 -17.48
CA SER A 13 15.38 -8.73 -18.59
C SER A 13 14.29 -9.78 -18.35
N GLY A 14 13.03 -9.41 -18.59
CA GLY A 14 11.88 -10.31 -18.41
C GLY A 14 11.50 -10.60 -16.96
N THR A 15 12.02 -9.84 -15.99
CA THR A 15 11.67 -10.02 -14.56
C THR A 15 10.75 -8.91 -14.06
N LEU A 16 9.94 -9.23 -13.05
CA LEU A 16 9.19 -8.26 -12.25
C LEU A 16 9.90 -7.98 -10.94
N ARG A 17 9.84 -6.73 -10.48
CA ARG A 17 10.35 -6.31 -9.18
C ARG A 17 9.21 -5.86 -8.26
N PHE A 18 9.07 -6.58 -7.15
CA PHE A 18 8.18 -6.20 -6.06
C PHE A 18 8.92 -5.35 -5.03
N VAL A 19 8.25 -4.31 -4.53
CA VAL A 19 8.68 -3.52 -3.37
C VAL A 19 7.70 -3.78 -2.24
N CYS A 20 8.17 -4.43 -1.18
CA CYS A 20 7.32 -4.84 -0.06
C CYS A 20 7.55 -3.94 1.14
N ILE A 21 6.46 -3.40 1.69
CA ILE A 21 6.42 -2.64 2.94
C ILE A 21 5.24 -3.11 3.80
N SER A 22 5.23 -2.72 5.07
CA SER A 22 4.19 -3.06 6.04
C SER A 22 4.26 -2.10 7.22
N ASP A 23 3.27 -2.13 8.11
CA ASP A 23 3.31 -1.53 9.45
C ASP A 23 3.68 -0.03 9.42
N THR A 24 3.13 0.70 8.44
CA THR A 24 3.45 2.11 8.28
C THR A 24 2.77 2.97 9.33
N HIS A 25 1.65 2.53 9.93
CA HIS A 25 0.99 3.19 11.05
C HIS A 25 0.82 4.72 10.86
N GLY A 26 0.36 5.13 9.68
CA GLY A 26 0.16 6.54 9.32
C GLY A 26 1.44 7.32 8.95
N ARG A 27 2.61 6.67 8.94
CA ARG A 27 3.92 7.28 8.64
C ARG A 27 4.44 6.96 7.25
N HIS A 28 3.58 6.49 6.37
CA HIS A 28 3.92 6.06 5.02
C HIS A 28 4.64 7.15 4.19
N ARG A 29 4.29 8.43 4.37
CA ARG A 29 4.95 9.55 3.66
C ARG A 29 6.44 9.67 3.97
N GLU A 30 6.88 9.26 5.17
CA GLU A 30 8.30 9.24 5.54
C GLU A 30 9.12 8.22 4.74
N LEU A 31 8.45 7.25 4.10
CA LEU A 31 9.10 6.24 3.28
C LEU A 31 9.35 6.69 1.85
N THR A 32 8.71 7.77 1.38
CA THR A 32 8.73 8.17 -0.05
C THR A 32 10.14 8.24 -0.64
N SER A 33 11.11 8.82 0.07
CA SER A 33 12.50 8.91 -0.38
C SER A 33 13.32 7.63 -0.19
N ARG A 34 12.79 6.66 0.56
CA ARG A 34 13.41 5.37 0.87
C ARG A 34 12.89 4.24 0.01
N LEU A 35 11.78 4.43 -0.69
CA LEU A 35 11.22 3.42 -1.56
C LEU A 35 12.16 3.23 -2.77
N PRO A 36 12.67 2.01 -2.99
CA PRO A 36 13.46 1.70 -4.16
C PRO A 36 12.58 1.65 -5.42
N GLN A 37 13.20 1.72 -6.60
CA GLN A 37 12.48 1.51 -7.86
C GLN A 37 11.97 0.07 -7.96
N GLY A 38 10.74 -0.10 -8.44
CA GLY A 38 10.14 -1.40 -8.75
C GLY A 38 8.85 -1.25 -9.54
N ASP A 39 8.25 -2.38 -9.92
CA ASP A 39 7.08 -2.43 -10.78
C ASP A 39 5.78 -2.46 -9.97
N VAL A 40 5.78 -3.24 -8.89
CA VAL A 40 4.62 -3.50 -8.04
C VAL A 40 4.97 -3.22 -6.58
N LEU A 41 4.19 -2.39 -5.91
CA LEU A 41 4.29 -2.20 -4.47
C LEU A 41 3.30 -3.11 -3.74
N LEU A 42 3.76 -3.80 -2.71
CA LEU A 42 2.93 -4.56 -1.77
C LEU A 42 2.96 -3.88 -0.42
N HIS A 43 1.79 -3.58 0.16
CA HIS A 43 1.66 -3.18 1.56
C HIS A 43 0.95 -4.27 2.35
N ALA A 44 1.65 -4.90 3.30
CA ALA A 44 1.19 -6.07 4.03
C ALA A 44 0.36 -5.76 5.29
N GLY A 45 -0.45 -4.69 5.25
CA GLY A 45 -1.30 -4.28 6.38
C GLY A 45 -0.66 -3.32 7.39
N ASP A 46 -1.47 -2.91 8.38
CA ASP A 46 -1.14 -1.98 9.45
C ASP A 46 -0.68 -0.60 8.95
N PHE A 47 -1.41 -0.05 7.98
CA PHE A 47 -1.18 1.32 7.49
C PHE A 47 -1.84 2.39 8.35
N THR A 48 -2.75 2.02 9.26
CA THR A 48 -3.34 2.89 10.28
C THR A 48 -2.90 2.49 11.70
N MET A 49 -3.32 3.26 12.70
CA MET A 49 -3.13 2.90 14.12
C MET A 49 -4.41 2.30 14.71
N GLN A 50 -5.57 2.80 14.31
CA GLN A 50 -6.88 2.38 14.84
C GLN A 50 -7.99 2.42 13.77
N GLY A 51 -7.65 2.37 12.48
CA GLY A 51 -8.63 2.42 11.39
C GLY A 51 -9.18 3.82 11.13
N GLU A 52 -8.41 4.87 11.39
CA GLU A 52 -8.85 6.25 11.17
C GLU A 52 -9.06 6.54 9.67
N ILE A 53 -10.30 6.89 9.27
CA ILE A 53 -10.66 7.10 7.86
C ILE A 53 -9.82 8.18 7.18
N ALA A 54 -9.44 9.24 7.90
CA ALA A 54 -8.56 10.27 7.38
C ALA A 54 -7.16 9.70 7.01
N VAL A 55 -6.65 8.75 7.80
CA VAL A 55 -5.37 8.08 7.54
C VAL A 55 -5.51 7.14 6.34
N VAL A 56 -6.63 6.43 6.19
CA VAL A 56 -6.90 5.61 5.00
C VAL A 56 -6.91 6.44 3.72
N LYS A 57 -7.57 7.61 3.76
CA LYS A 57 -7.60 8.55 2.63
C LYS A 57 -6.20 9.05 2.29
N ASP A 58 -5.44 9.53 3.28
CA ASP A 58 -4.07 10.01 3.11
C ASP A 58 -3.14 8.92 2.54
N PHE A 59 -3.30 7.69 3.03
CA PHE A 59 -2.57 6.51 2.57
C PHE A 59 -2.89 6.15 1.12
N GLY A 60 -4.18 6.15 0.74
CA GLY A 60 -4.61 5.92 -0.65
C GLY A 60 -4.07 7.00 -1.60
N GLU A 61 -4.17 8.27 -1.21
CA GLU A 61 -3.62 9.39 -1.98
C GLU A 61 -2.09 9.26 -2.14
N TRP A 62 -1.38 8.92 -1.07
CA TRP A 62 0.06 8.67 -1.12
C TRP A 62 0.39 7.52 -2.06
N LEU A 63 -0.27 6.36 -1.93
CA LEU A 63 -0.08 5.23 -2.84
C LEU A 63 -0.27 5.66 -4.29
N SER A 64 -1.39 6.32 -4.62
CA SER A 64 -1.71 6.76 -5.99
C SER A 64 -0.60 7.63 -6.60
N SER A 65 0.08 8.44 -5.79
CA SER A 65 1.17 9.32 -6.21
C SER A 65 2.49 8.61 -6.52
N LEU A 66 2.68 7.37 -6.07
CA LEU A 66 3.93 6.64 -6.24
C LEU A 66 4.07 6.08 -7.66
N PRO A 67 5.29 6.03 -8.22
CA PRO A 67 5.55 5.62 -9.61
C PRO A 67 5.55 4.10 -9.82
N PHE A 68 4.77 3.36 -9.03
CA PHE A 68 4.54 1.92 -9.23
C PHE A 68 3.35 1.72 -10.16
N ARG A 69 3.48 0.78 -11.11
CA ARG A 69 2.40 0.43 -12.04
C ARG A 69 1.17 -0.08 -11.31
N LYS A 70 1.37 -0.88 -10.25
CA LYS A 70 0.31 -1.45 -9.44
C LYS A 70 0.71 -1.45 -7.97
N LYS A 71 -0.25 -1.18 -7.09
CA LYS A 71 -0.07 -1.22 -5.64
C LYS A 71 -1.12 -2.16 -5.06
N ILE A 72 -0.69 -3.18 -4.34
CA ILE A 72 -1.57 -4.16 -3.74
C ILE A 72 -1.50 -4.01 -2.23
N VAL A 73 -2.66 -3.94 -1.59
CA VAL A 73 -2.79 -3.69 -0.16
C VAL A 73 -3.69 -4.77 0.45
N ILE A 74 -3.30 -5.25 1.63
CA ILE A 74 -4.18 -5.98 2.54
C ILE A 74 -4.32 -5.19 3.83
N ALA A 75 -5.35 -5.47 4.62
CA ALA A 75 -5.54 -4.87 5.95
C ALA A 75 -4.79 -5.69 7.00
N GLY A 76 -4.25 -5.01 8.01
CA GLY A 76 -3.73 -5.63 9.23
C GLY A 76 -4.68 -5.46 10.41
N ASN A 77 -4.26 -5.84 11.62
CA ASN A 77 -5.10 -5.79 12.81
C ASN A 77 -5.34 -4.36 13.34
N HIS A 78 -4.54 -3.38 12.92
CA HIS A 78 -4.74 -1.98 13.27
C HIS A 78 -5.71 -1.26 12.32
N ASP A 79 -6.01 -1.85 11.16
CA ASP A 79 -6.87 -1.27 10.13
C ASP A 79 -8.36 -1.53 10.39
N LEU A 80 -8.81 -1.20 11.61
CA LEU A 80 -10.14 -1.57 12.15
C LEU A 80 -11.32 -1.20 11.23
N CYS A 81 -11.21 -0.15 10.43
CA CYS A 81 -12.26 0.26 9.48
C CYS A 81 -12.44 -0.68 8.27
N PHE A 82 -11.64 -1.74 8.16
CA PHE A 82 -11.77 -2.83 7.20
C PHE A 82 -12.38 -4.10 7.81
N ASP A 83 -12.56 -4.15 9.14
CA ASP A 83 -13.25 -5.25 9.82
C ASP A 83 -14.77 -5.12 9.64
N ARG A 84 -15.33 -6.03 8.85
CA ARG A 84 -16.76 -6.08 8.51
C ARG A 84 -17.67 -6.45 9.67
N GLU A 85 -17.17 -7.21 10.63
CA GLU A 85 -17.99 -7.70 11.74
C GLU A 85 -18.09 -6.64 12.84
N ARG A 86 -17.06 -5.81 12.98
CA ARG A 86 -16.93 -4.86 14.09
C ARG A 86 -17.15 -3.41 13.69
N HIS A 87 -17.02 -3.05 12.41
CA HIS A 87 -17.04 -1.68 11.93
C HIS A 87 -17.81 -1.50 10.61
N SER A 88 -17.97 -0.25 10.17
CA SER A 88 -18.80 0.15 9.02
C SER A 88 -18.24 -0.21 7.63
N ASP A 89 -17.17 -1.00 7.53
CA ASP A 89 -16.45 -1.36 6.27
C ASP A 89 -16.13 -0.16 5.35
N SER A 90 -16.08 1.05 5.91
CA SER A 90 -15.90 2.28 5.15
C SER A 90 -14.46 2.43 4.63
N GLY A 91 -13.50 1.72 5.24
CA GLY A 91 -12.10 1.76 4.83
C GLY A 91 -11.89 1.37 3.37
N ARG A 92 -12.56 0.32 2.89
CA ARG A 92 -12.43 -0.14 1.50
C ARG A 92 -12.84 0.90 0.49
N SER A 93 -14.01 1.51 0.70
CA SER A 93 -14.55 2.51 -0.24
C SER A 93 -13.64 3.73 -0.30
N VAL A 94 -13.14 4.19 0.86
CA VAL A 94 -12.23 5.33 0.95
C VAL A 94 -10.88 5.03 0.31
N LEU A 95 -10.32 3.83 0.53
CA LEU A 95 -9.07 3.42 -0.11
C LEU A 95 -9.21 3.32 -1.63
N ALA A 96 -10.32 2.77 -2.12
CA ALA A 96 -10.58 2.67 -3.56
C ALA A 96 -10.72 4.05 -4.22
N GLU A 97 -11.45 4.97 -3.58
CA GLU A 97 -11.60 6.34 -4.08
C GLU A 97 -10.25 7.10 -4.09
N ALA A 98 -9.51 7.06 -2.98
CA ALA A 98 -8.25 7.77 -2.83
C ALA A 98 -7.10 7.16 -3.65
N GLY A 99 -7.09 5.84 -3.79
CA GLY A 99 -6.06 5.09 -4.51
C GLY A 99 -6.24 5.06 -6.03
N GLY A 100 -7.45 5.34 -6.52
CA GLY A 100 -7.79 5.29 -7.94
C GLY A 100 -7.55 3.91 -8.57
N GLU A 101 -7.34 3.89 -9.89
CA GLU A 101 -7.25 2.64 -10.67
C GLU A 101 -5.97 1.81 -10.40
N THR A 102 -4.96 2.39 -9.73
CA THR A 102 -3.66 1.73 -9.54
C THR A 102 -3.51 1.00 -8.21
N VAL A 103 -4.44 1.21 -7.28
CA VAL A 103 -4.43 0.60 -5.94
C VAL A 103 -5.52 -0.46 -5.86
N GLU A 104 -5.13 -1.67 -5.50
CA GLU A 104 -6.05 -2.80 -5.36
C GLU A 104 -5.96 -3.35 -3.93
N TYR A 105 -7.11 -3.36 -3.24
CA TYR A 105 -7.26 -4.00 -1.95
C TYR A 105 -7.68 -5.47 -2.14
N LEU A 106 -7.00 -6.38 -1.45
CA LEU A 106 -7.33 -7.80 -1.46
C LEU A 106 -7.70 -8.28 -0.05
N GLU A 107 -8.75 -9.08 0.02
CA GLU A 107 -9.17 -9.81 1.22
C GLU A 107 -9.78 -11.12 0.75
N ASP A 108 -9.20 -12.23 1.21
CA ASP A 108 -9.58 -13.58 0.78
C ASP A 108 -9.66 -13.75 -0.75
N ALA A 109 -8.85 -12.96 -1.46
CA ALA A 109 -8.83 -12.87 -2.92
C ALA A 109 -7.39 -12.77 -3.44
N GLY A 110 -7.23 -12.89 -4.75
CA GLY A 110 -5.95 -12.78 -5.43
C GLY A 110 -6.07 -12.10 -6.78
N THR A 111 -4.94 -11.60 -7.29
CA THR A 111 -4.83 -10.98 -8.62
C THR A 111 -3.58 -11.48 -9.35
N SER A 112 -3.59 -11.41 -10.68
CA SER A 112 -2.39 -11.51 -11.50
C SER A 112 -1.80 -10.12 -11.76
N VAL A 113 -0.47 -10.03 -11.91
CA VAL A 113 0.26 -8.75 -12.07
C VAL A 113 1.19 -8.69 -13.29
N ALA A 114 1.48 -9.83 -13.91
CA ALA A 114 1.99 -9.94 -15.27
C ALA A 114 1.30 -11.13 -15.94
N GLY A 115 0.86 -10.91 -17.18
CA GLY A 115 0.41 -11.95 -18.11
C GLY A 115 1.46 -12.14 -19.19
#